data_AF-A0A166AP60-F1
#
_entry.id   AF-A0A166AP60-F1
#
_cell.length_a   1.000
_cell.length_b   1.000
_cell.length_c   1.000
_cell.angle_alpha   90.00
_cell.angle_beta   90.00
_cell.angle_gamma   90.00
#
_symmetry.space_group_name_H-M   'P 1'
#
loop_
_entity.id
_entity.type
_entity.pdbx_description
1 polymer ?
#
loop_
_entity_poly.entity_id
_entity_poly.type
_entity_poly.pdbx_seq_one_letter_code
_entity_poly.pdbx_strand_id
1 'polypeptide(L)'
;MSDLVDEATSQTRLHPQVVSARLILGFLAVAAEIACIALFFWDWVITLDDEVELIWRQQSWRAGAFFLPLLRADVFRNVHLYPEGRVPIAQMSNVEVWIRVISMILIIILVQIILQLRVYIMYNRSRTLLRLNGAFFVFEIAVTVALLAVFSQRIQYLPLTSNCGECIIWPRELGYCYVVPLIFEAYLATLMVKRSWENRRLFDELEGQSLFYILVRDSVVYFFLVSSALAASMLAFFIAPNSMDRHTCGLGGSGWRSASHLIHATGCNAPDEVDNSSDD
;
A
#
# COMPACT_ATOMS: atom_id res chain seq x y z
N MET A 1 -36.45 -23.53 17.53
CA MET A 1 -35.69 -22.70 18.50
C MET A 1 -34.42 -23.42 18.94
N SER A 2 -34.46 -24.74 19.13
CA SER A 2 -33.30 -25.61 19.35
C SER A 2 -32.33 -25.62 18.16
N ASP A 3 -32.83 -25.67 16.92
CA ASP A 3 -31.98 -25.74 15.71
C ASP A 3 -31.20 -24.45 15.43
N LEU A 4 -31.70 -23.29 15.91
CA LEU A 4 -31.00 -22.00 15.78
C LEU A 4 -29.84 -21.85 16.79
N VAL A 5 -29.86 -22.61 17.88
CA VAL A 5 -28.79 -22.60 18.89
C VAL A 5 -27.63 -23.47 18.43
N ASP A 6 -27.87 -24.57 17.73
CA ASP A 6 -26.81 -25.44 17.22
C ASP A 6 -26.04 -24.80 16.05
N GLU A 7 -26.69 -24.00 15.20
CA GLU A 7 -26.04 -23.21 14.15
C GLU A 7 -25.07 -22.16 14.75
N ALA A 8 -25.49 -21.50 15.84
CA ALA A 8 -24.67 -20.50 16.54
C ALA A 8 -23.46 -21.11 17.25
N THR A 9 -23.58 -22.36 17.71
CA THR A 9 -22.49 -23.05 18.44
C THR A 9 -21.42 -23.60 17.49
N SER A 10 -21.82 -23.97 16.27
CA SER A 10 -20.90 -24.46 15.22
C SER A 10 -19.97 -23.36 14.69
N GLN A 11 -20.44 -22.11 14.63
CA GLN A 11 -19.66 -20.97 14.13
C GLN A 11 -18.55 -20.51 15.09
N THR A 12 -18.59 -20.92 16.35
CA THR A 12 -17.55 -20.62 17.37
C THR A 12 -16.29 -21.50 17.28
N ARG A 13 -16.29 -22.58 16.49
CA ARG A 13 -15.07 -23.37 16.24
C ARG A 13 -14.27 -22.81 15.06
N LEU A 14 -13.92 -21.52 15.12
CA LEU A 14 -12.85 -21.03 14.27
C LEU A 14 -11.57 -21.77 14.67
N HIS A 15 -11.06 -22.58 13.75
CA HIS A 15 -9.91 -23.45 13.94
C HIS A 15 -8.72 -22.64 14.53
N PRO A 16 -8.07 -23.09 15.61
CA PRO A 16 -6.96 -22.36 16.24
C PRO A 16 -5.81 -22.04 15.27
N GLN A 17 -5.70 -22.79 14.17
CA GLN A 17 -4.78 -22.54 13.05
C GLN A 17 -5.02 -21.19 12.35
N VAL A 18 -6.28 -20.74 12.22
CA VAL A 18 -6.64 -19.51 11.53
C VAL A 18 -6.28 -18.27 12.37
N VAL A 19 -6.43 -18.37 13.68
CA VAL A 19 -6.09 -17.29 14.62
C VAL A 19 -4.57 -17.06 14.65
N SER A 20 -3.79 -18.14 14.72
CA SER A 20 -2.32 -18.06 14.69
C SER A 20 -1.81 -17.47 13.37
N ALA A 21 -2.39 -17.87 12.23
CA ALA A 21 -1.99 -17.33 10.93
C ALA A 21 -2.23 -15.82 10.83
N ARG A 22 -3.35 -15.31 11.36
CA ARG A 22 -3.66 -13.86 11.37
C ARG A 22 -2.71 -13.07 12.26
N LEU A 23 -2.35 -13.59 13.44
CA LEU A 23 -1.39 -12.93 14.33
C LEU A 23 0.01 -12.86 13.72
N ILE A 24 0.45 -13.95 13.09
CA ILE A 24 1.74 -14.00 12.39
C ILE A 24 1.74 -13.00 11.22
N LEU A 25 0.66 -12.98 10.41
CA LEU A 25 0.55 -12.06 9.29
C LEU A 25 0.55 -10.58 9.75
N GLY A 26 -0.14 -10.27 10.85
CA GLY A 26 -0.16 -8.94 11.43
C GLY A 26 1.23 -8.50 11.93
N PHE A 27 1.95 -9.38 12.62
CA PHE A 27 3.32 -9.09 13.06
C PHE A 27 4.28 -8.90 11.89
N LEU A 28 4.17 -9.76 10.86
CA LEU A 28 4.97 -9.62 9.63
C LEU A 28 4.69 -8.32 8.90
N ALA A 29 3.43 -7.87 8.86
CA ALA A 29 3.08 -6.59 8.24
C ALA A 29 3.73 -5.40 8.97
N VAL A 30 3.66 -5.38 10.31
CA VAL A 30 4.31 -4.32 11.11
C VAL A 30 5.83 -4.36 10.97
N ALA A 31 6.43 -5.55 11.03
CA ALA A 31 7.88 -5.69 10.86
C ALA A 31 8.33 -5.26 9.45
N ALA A 32 7.56 -5.61 8.41
CA ALA A 32 7.82 -5.18 7.05
C ALA A 32 7.68 -3.67 6.88
N GLU A 33 6.68 -3.05 7.50
CA GLU A 33 6.49 -1.60 7.49
C GLU A 33 7.69 -0.88 8.14
N ILE A 34 8.11 -1.32 9.32
CA ILE A 34 9.29 -0.78 10.00
C ILE A 34 10.55 -0.97 9.15
N ALA A 35 10.72 -2.15 8.54
CA ALA A 35 11.85 -2.44 7.66
C ALA A 35 11.84 -1.54 6.41
N CYS A 36 10.67 -1.30 5.80
CA CYS A 36 10.52 -0.37 4.68
C CYS A 36 10.86 1.06 5.08
N ILE A 37 10.42 1.53 6.25
CA ILE A 37 10.76 2.86 6.76
C ILE A 37 12.27 2.97 7.00
N ALA A 38 12.89 1.94 7.60
CA ALA A 38 14.32 1.92 7.85
C ALA A 38 15.13 1.89 6.55
N LEU A 39 14.74 1.07 5.57
CA LEU A 39 15.37 1.02 4.24
C LEU A 39 15.20 2.34 3.48
N PHE A 40 14.02 2.95 3.55
CA PHE A 40 13.77 4.26 2.96
C PHE A 40 14.67 5.33 3.61
N PHE A 41 14.78 5.32 4.94
CA PHE A 41 15.65 6.25 5.64
C PHE A 41 17.13 5.99 5.32
N TRP A 42 17.53 4.73 5.18
CA TRP A 42 18.88 4.37 4.74
C TRP A 42 19.18 4.89 3.34
N ASP A 43 18.28 4.65 2.37
CA ASP A 43 18.40 5.16 0.99
C ASP A 43 18.45 6.69 0.96
N TRP A 44 17.67 7.34 1.82
CA TRP A 44 17.69 8.78 2.02
C TRP A 44 19.06 9.29 2.49
N VAL A 45 19.65 8.66 3.50
CA VAL A 45 20.97 9.08 4.03
C VAL A 45 22.07 8.91 3.00
N ILE A 46 22.09 7.80 2.26
CA ILE A 46 23.16 7.54 1.28
C ILE A 46 23.06 8.43 0.04
N THR A 47 21.85 8.83 -0.38
CA THR A 47 21.65 9.69 -1.55
C THR A 47 21.77 11.18 -1.23
N LEU A 48 21.74 11.55 0.06
CA LEU A 48 21.79 12.94 0.49
C LEU A 48 23.09 13.65 0.06
N ASP A 49 24.22 12.96 0.10
CA ASP A 49 25.53 13.55 -0.27
C ASP A 49 25.57 13.90 -1.76
N ASP A 50 25.23 12.93 -2.61
CA ASP A 50 25.13 13.11 -4.06
C ASP A 50 24.11 14.19 -4.43
N GLU A 51 22.97 14.25 -3.73
CA GLU A 51 21.98 15.29 -3.97
C GLU A 51 22.50 16.67 -3.61
N VAL A 52 23.15 16.84 -2.45
CA VAL A 52 23.72 18.13 -2.03
C VAL A 52 24.74 18.61 -3.06
N GLU A 53 25.58 17.72 -3.58
CA GLU A 53 26.55 18.09 -4.61
C GLU A 53 25.92 18.36 -5.98
N LEU A 54 24.99 17.54 -6.44
CA LEU A 54 24.45 17.62 -7.80
C LEU A 54 23.26 18.57 -7.95
N ILE A 55 22.46 18.77 -6.91
CA ILE A 55 21.21 19.53 -6.97
C ILE A 55 21.34 20.86 -6.24
N TRP A 56 21.94 20.86 -5.05
CA TRP A 56 22.01 22.06 -4.23
C TRP A 56 23.17 22.97 -4.63
N ARG A 57 24.29 22.37 -5.06
CA ARG A 57 25.47 23.13 -5.50
C ARG A 57 25.41 23.54 -6.97
N GLN A 58 24.76 22.75 -7.83
CA GLN A 58 24.50 23.12 -9.22
C GLN A 58 23.17 23.88 -9.32
N GLN A 59 23.28 25.20 -9.42
CA GLN A 59 22.21 26.20 -9.41
C GLN A 59 21.23 26.15 -10.60
N SER A 60 20.90 24.96 -11.11
CA SER A 60 19.82 24.78 -12.07
C SER A 60 18.52 24.63 -11.29
N TRP A 61 17.79 25.74 -11.15
CA TRP A 61 16.45 25.87 -10.56
C TRP A 61 15.37 25.13 -11.38
N ARG A 62 15.61 23.88 -11.75
CA ARG A 62 14.65 23.03 -12.47
C ARG A 62 13.86 22.17 -11.49
N ALA A 63 12.76 21.64 -11.99
CA ALA A 63 11.73 20.86 -11.29
C ALA A 63 12.24 19.92 -10.17
N GLY A 64 13.41 19.29 -10.33
CA GLY A 64 14.01 18.42 -9.31
C GLY A 64 14.20 19.08 -7.94
N ALA A 65 14.56 20.37 -7.89
CA ALA A 65 14.76 21.09 -6.63
C ALA A 65 13.46 21.34 -5.84
N PHE A 66 12.29 21.30 -6.51
CA PHE A 66 10.99 21.47 -5.87
C PHE A 66 10.37 20.13 -5.46
N PHE A 67 10.43 19.12 -6.33
CA PHE A 67 9.78 17.84 -6.09
C PHE A 67 10.43 17.01 -4.97
N LEU A 68 11.76 17.01 -4.86
CA LEU A 68 12.50 16.22 -3.86
C LEU A 68 12.22 16.63 -2.39
N PRO A 69 12.29 17.92 -2.01
CA PRO A 69 11.95 18.31 -0.64
C PRO A 69 10.46 18.11 -0.31
N LEU A 70 9.56 18.21 -1.29
CA LEU A 70 8.13 17.93 -1.10
C LEU A 70 7.87 16.46 -0.79
N LEU A 71 8.47 15.54 -1.53
CA LEU A 71 8.41 14.10 -1.28
C LEU A 71 8.93 13.77 0.13
N ARG A 72 10.03 14.40 0.55
CA ARG A 72 10.62 14.17 1.87
C ARG A 72 9.79 14.73 3.01
N ALA A 73 9.25 15.94 2.85
CA ALA A 73 8.36 16.54 3.84
C ALA A 73 7.10 15.70 4.06
N ASP A 74 6.56 15.08 3.00
CA ASP A 74 5.40 14.20 3.10
C ASP A 74 5.73 12.92 3.89
N VAL A 75 6.88 12.27 3.64
CA VAL A 75 7.28 11.08 4.40
C VAL A 75 7.51 11.40 5.87
N PHE A 76 8.19 12.50 6.18
CA PHE A 76 8.37 12.94 7.57
C PHE A 76 7.04 13.20 8.27
N ARG A 77 6.08 13.84 7.58
CA ARG A 77 4.73 14.06 8.12
C ARG A 77 4.02 12.74 8.40
N ASN A 78 4.05 11.79 7.46
CA ASN A 78 3.44 10.47 7.66
C ASN A 78 4.08 9.72 8.84
N VAL A 79 5.41 9.68 8.95
CA VAL A 79 6.11 8.98 10.04
C VAL A 79 5.82 9.62 11.41
N HIS A 80 5.74 10.95 11.48
CA HIS A 80 5.53 11.65 12.76
C HIS A 80 4.09 11.55 13.29
N LEU A 81 3.11 11.30 12.41
CA LEU A 81 1.71 11.07 12.77
C LEU A 81 1.40 9.61 13.17
N TYR A 82 2.33 8.67 12.94
CA TYR A 82 2.13 7.26 13.26
C TYR A 82 2.19 6.90 14.77
N PRO A 83 3.08 7.47 15.61
CA PRO A 83 3.24 6.98 16.99
C PRO A 83 2.12 7.41 17.95
N GLU A 84 1.37 8.49 17.67
CA GLU A 84 0.35 8.99 18.60
C GLU A 84 -1.05 8.39 18.41
N GLY A 85 -1.17 7.34 17.60
CA GLY A 85 -2.37 6.54 17.54
C GLY A 85 -3.32 7.00 16.46
N ARG A 86 -3.77 5.99 15.70
CA ARG A 86 -4.95 5.94 14.81
C ARG A 86 -5.86 7.15 15.01
N VAL A 87 -5.54 8.26 14.35
CA VAL A 87 -6.49 9.37 14.25
C VAL A 87 -7.66 8.76 13.49
N PRO A 88 -8.86 8.66 14.09
CA PRO A 88 -9.95 7.96 13.45
C PRO A 88 -10.19 8.60 12.09
N ILE A 89 -10.31 7.80 11.04
CA ILE A 89 -10.50 8.32 9.67
C ILE A 89 -11.71 9.27 9.62
N ALA A 90 -12.67 9.06 10.52
CA ALA A 90 -13.84 9.90 10.73
C ALA A 90 -13.55 11.37 11.11
N GLN A 91 -12.37 11.68 11.64
CA GLN A 91 -11.97 13.05 11.98
C GLN A 91 -11.08 13.72 10.92
N MET A 92 -10.65 12.99 9.90
CA MET A 92 -9.84 13.56 8.83
C MET A 92 -10.69 14.47 7.95
N SER A 93 -10.18 15.68 7.71
CA SER A 93 -10.81 16.57 6.74
C SER A 93 -10.76 15.95 5.34
N ASN A 94 -11.77 16.23 4.50
CA ASN A 94 -11.77 15.76 3.10
C ASN A 94 -10.46 16.11 2.38
N VAL A 95 -9.89 17.28 2.68
CA VAL A 95 -8.62 17.75 2.09
C VAL A 95 -7.45 16.82 2.44
N GLU A 96 -7.38 16.35 3.68
CA GLU A 96 -6.31 15.48 4.15
C GLU A 96 -6.37 14.09 3.49
N VAL A 97 -7.59 13.55 3.32
CA VAL A 97 -7.81 12.30 2.58
C VAL A 97 -7.32 12.45 1.14
N TRP A 98 -7.69 13.54 0.46
CA TRP A 98 -7.25 13.80 -0.91
C TRP A 98 -5.73 13.97 -1.03
N ILE A 99 -5.09 14.70 -0.11
CA ILE A 99 -3.63 14.84 -0.08
C ILE A 99 -2.96 13.46 0.03
N ARG A 100 -3.46 12.59 0.91
CA ARG A 100 -2.91 11.24 1.11
C ARG A 100 -3.04 10.38 -0.13
N VAL A 101 -4.20 10.41 -0.79
CA VAL A 101 -4.45 9.68 -2.04
C VAL A 101 -3.54 10.18 -3.17
N ILE A 102 -3.44 11.50 -3.34
CA ILE A 102 -2.59 12.11 -4.35
C ILE A 102 -1.11 11.78 -4.10
N SER A 103 -0.67 11.81 -2.83
CA SER A 103 0.70 11.43 -2.46
C SER A 103 1.01 9.98 -2.84
N MET A 104 0.13 9.02 -2.51
CA MET A 104 0.31 7.63 -2.93
C MET A 104 0.44 7.47 -4.45
N ILE A 105 -0.43 8.15 -5.22
CA ILE A 105 -0.39 8.11 -6.68
C ILE A 105 0.94 8.67 -7.20
N LEU A 106 1.40 9.79 -6.63
CA LEU A 106 2.65 10.44 -7.01
C LEU A 106 3.87 9.54 -6.74
N ILE A 107 3.89 8.85 -5.61
CA ILE A 107 4.95 7.89 -5.27
C ILE A 107 4.96 6.73 -6.27
N ILE A 108 3.79 6.16 -6.60
CA ILE A 108 3.69 5.07 -7.58
C ILE A 108 4.22 5.52 -8.95
N ILE A 109 3.80 6.69 -9.42
CA ILE A 109 4.27 7.29 -10.68
C ILE A 109 5.79 7.47 -10.65
N LEU A 110 6.34 7.99 -9.55
CA LEU A 110 7.77 8.22 -9.39
C LEU A 110 8.55 6.91 -9.47
N VAL A 111 8.11 5.88 -8.74
CA VAL A 111 8.73 4.54 -8.75
C VAL A 111 8.74 3.96 -10.17
N GLN A 112 7.62 4.06 -10.89
CA GLN A 112 7.52 3.59 -12.27
C GLN A 112 8.46 4.36 -13.21
N ILE A 113 8.62 5.68 -13.04
CA ILE A 113 9.56 6.50 -13.83
C ILE A 113 11.01 6.08 -13.56
N ILE A 114 11.38 5.88 -12.29
CA ILE A 114 12.73 5.44 -11.90
C ILE A 114 13.05 4.08 -12.53
N LEU A 115 12.11 3.14 -12.49
CA LEU A 115 12.27 1.82 -13.11
C LEU A 115 12.44 1.92 -14.63
N GLN A 116 11.67 2.77 -15.31
CA GLN A 116 11.83 2.99 -16.75
C GLN A 116 13.16 3.65 -17.11
N LEU A 117 13.60 4.65 -16.34
CA LEU A 117 14.88 5.32 -16.53
C LEU A 117 16.03 4.31 -16.41
N ARG A 118 15.94 3.41 -15.44
CA ARG A 118 16.93 2.35 -15.23
C ARG A 118 17.01 1.39 -16.42
N VAL A 119 15.86 0.91 -16.91
CA VAL A 119 15.79 0.07 -18.11
C VAL A 119 16.38 0.82 -19.32
N TYR A 120 16.08 2.11 -19.46
CA TYR A 120 16.56 2.93 -20.55
C TYR A 120 18.09 3.07 -20.58
N ILE A 121 18.72 3.28 -19.42
CA ILE A 121 20.18 3.33 -19.29
C ILE A 121 20.79 1.97 -19.67
N MET A 122 20.19 0.87 -19.22
CA MET A 122 20.66 -0.50 -19.52
C MET A 122 20.58 -0.85 -21.00
N TYR A 123 19.60 -0.28 -21.72
CA TYR A 123 19.41 -0.47 -23.18
C TYR A 123 20.19 0.52 -24.04
N ASN A 124 21.33 1.00 -23.54
CA ASN A 124 22.23 1.91 -24.25
C ASN A 124 21.49 3.11 -24.86
N ARG A 125 20.56 3.71 -24.09
CA ARG A 125 19.87 4.95 -24.44
C ARG A 125 18.99 4.89 -25.71
N SER A 126 18.53 3.70 -26.13
CA SER A 126 17.65 3.56 -27.30
C SER A 126 16.32 4.30 -27.12
N ARG A 127 16.08 5.33 -27.94
CA ARG A 127 14.86 6.17 -27.89
C ARG A 127 13.59 5.42 -28.29
N THR A 128 13.70 4.30 -28.98
CA THR A 128 12.55 3.49 -29.39
C THR A 128 11.93 2.79 -28.20
N LEU A 129 12.77 2.22 -27.33
CA LEU A 129 12.31 1.53 -26.13
C LEU A 129 11.72 2.50 -25.11
N LEU A 130 12.29 3.71 -25.01
CA LEU A 130 11.71 4.77 -24.17
C LEU A 130 10.30 5.17 -24.63
N ARG A 131 10.09 5.36 -25.94
CA ARG A 131 8.76 5.68 -26.49
C ARG A 131 7.76 4.56 -26.27
N LEU A 132 8.19 3.31 -26.45
CA LEU A 132 7.35 2.13 -26.23
C LEU A 132 6.94 1.99 -24.76
N ASN A 133 7.90 2.04 -23.84
CA ASN A 133 7.63 1.97 -22.40
C ASN A 133 6.78 3.14 -21.91
N GLY A 134 7.05 4.35 -22.41
CA GLY A 134 6.24 5.53 -22.10
C GLY A 134 4.79 5.38 -22.58
N ALA A 135 4.55 4.79 -23.75
CA ALA A 135 3.20 4.51 -24.23
C ALA A 135 2.47 3.49 -23.34
N PHE A 136 3.14 2.40 -22.97
CA PHE A 136 2.57 1.41 -22.04
C PHE A 136 2.28 1.98 -20.66
N PHE A 137 3.15 2.87 -20.17
CA PHE A 137 2.95 3.56 -18.90
C PHE A 137 1.74 4.50 -18.91
N VAL A 138 1.59 5.33 -19.95
CA VAL A 138 0.39 6.18 -20.09
C VAL A 138 -0.87 5.33 -20.19
N PHE A 139 -0.80 4.19 -20.90
CA PHE A 139 -1.90 3.24 -20.99
C PHE A 139 -2.21 2.61 -19.62
N GLU A 140 -1.20 2.18 -18.86
CA GLU A 140 -1.35 1.62 -17.52
C GLU A 140 -2.04 2.61 -16.58
N ILE A 141 -1.54 3.85 -16.51
CA ILE A 141 -2.16 4.92 -15.71
C ILE A 141 -3.62 5.14 -16.13
N ALA A 142 -3.90 5.21 -17.44
CA ALA A 142 -5.26 5.44 -17.92
C ALA A 142 -6.22 4.31 -17.48
N VAL A 143 -5.78 3.06 -17.57
CA VAL A 143 -6.57 1.90 -17.13
C VAL A 143 -6.75 1.92 -15.61
N THR A 144 -5.68 2.17 -14.85
CA THR A 144 -5.73 2.22 -13.38
C THR A 144 -6.66 3.33 -12.89
N VAL A 145 -6.60 4.54 -13.48
CA VAL A 145 -7.51 5.65 -13.16
C VAL A 145 -8.95 5.32 -13.54
N ALA A 146 -9.19 4.68 -14.69
CA ALA A 146 -10.54 4.29 -15.11
C ALA A 146 -11.14 3.25 -14.16
N LEU A 147 -10.36 2.24 -13.74
CA LEU A 147 -10.80 1.26 -12.75
C LEU A 147 -11.11 1.93 -11.42
N LEU A 148 -10.21 2.79 -10.93
CA LEU A 148 -10.43 3.55 -9.70
C LEU A 148 -11.70 4.40 -9.77
N ALA A 149 -11.98 5.08 -10.88
CA ALA A 149 -13.18 5.89 -11.05
C ALA A 149 -14.48 5.06 -11.06
N VAL A 150 -14.45 3.87 -11.68
CA VAL A 150 -15.59 2.94 -11.69
C VAL A 150 -15.83 2.36 -10.29
N PHE A 151 -14.76 2.00 -9.58
CA PHE A 151 -14.88 1.42 -8.25
C PHE A 151 -15.18 2.47 -7.18
N SER A 152 -14.70 3.70 -7.31
CA SER A 152 -14.97 4.78 -6.35
C SER A 152 -16.46 5.10 -6.25
N GLN A 153 -17.22 4.90 -7.33
CA GLN A 153 -18.68 5.06 -7.31
C GLN A 153 -19.41 3.95 -6.54
N ARG A 154 -18.77 2.78 -6.35
CA ARG A 154 -19.36 1.64 -5.63
C ARG A 154 -18.99 1.59 -4.15
N ILE A 155 -17.96 2.34 -3.74
CA ILE A 155 -17.54 2.42 -2.33
C ILE A 155 -18.56 3.29 -1.60
N GLN A 156 -19.55 2.66 -0.97
CA GLN A 156 -20.40 3.33 0.00
C GLN A 156 -19.66 3.36 1.33
N TYR A 157 -19.21 4.55 1.74
CA TYR A 157 -18.72 4.77 3.09
C TYR A 157 -19.90 4.62 4.05
N LEU A 158 -20.02 3.46 4.71
CA LEU A 158 -20.98 3.34 5.80
C LEU A 158 -20.49 4.26 6.94
N PRO A 159 -21.32 5.20 7.42
CA PRO A 159 -20.94 6.01 8.56
C PRO A 159 -20.79 5.10 9.79
N LEU A 160 -19.57 4.97 10.31
CA LEU A 160 -19.31 4.22 11.54
C LEU A 160 -19.90 5.00 12.72
N THR A 161 -20.78 4.36 13.48
CA THR A 161 -21.22 4.85 14.78
C THR A 161 -20.08 4.74 15.79
N SER A 162 -19.86 5.78 16.60
CA SER A 162 -18.66 6.03 17.42
C SER A 162 -18.30 4.98 18.48
N ASN A 163 -19.11 3.94 18.67
CA ASN A 163 -18.96 2.98 19.76
C ASN A 163 -18.53 1.57 19.33
N CYS A 164 -18.34 1.31 18.03
CA CYS A 164 -17.76 0.06 17.53
C CYS A 164 -16.40 0.38 16.92
N GLY A 165 -15.35 -0.33 17.36
CA GLY A 165 -14.00 -0.16 16.83
C GLY A 165 -13.96 -0.22 15.30
N GLU A 166 -12.99 0.50 14.71
CA GLU A 166 -12.89 0.69 13.26
C GLU A 166 -12.84 -0.65 12.50
N CYS A 167 -13.99 -1.07 11.97
CA CYS A 167 -14.16 -2.25 11.14
C CYS A 167 -14.06 -1.77 9.67
N ILE A 168 -12.84 -1.69 9.14
CA ILE A 168 -12.61 -1.30 7.73
C ILE A 168 -12.82 -2.55 6.87
N ILE A 169 -13.96 -2.59 6.16
CA ILE A 169 -14.23 -3.65 5.19
C ILE A 169 -13.65 -3.19 3.85
N TRP A 170 -12.55 -3.81 3.44
CA TRP A 170 -11.94 -3.55 2.14
C TRP A 170 -12.63 -4.39 1.06
N PRO A 171 -13.23 -3.78 0.03
CA PRO A 171 -13.80 -4.52 -1.09
C PRO A 171 -12.69 -5.27 -1.84
N ARG A 172 -12.92 -6.55 -2.15
CA ARG A 172 -12.00 -7.41 -2.92
C ARG A 172 -11.72 -6.84 -4.31
N GLU A 173 -12.65 -6.02 -4.78
CA GLU A 173 -12.63 -5.31 -6.04
C GLU A 173 -11.43 -4.37 -6.17
N LEU A 174 -10.96 -3.78 -5.07
CA LEU A 174 -9.75 -2.95 -5.05
C LEU A 174 -8.49 -3.77 -5.37
N GLY A 175 -8.50 -5.08 -5.08
CA GLY A 175 -7.42 -5.99 -5.46
C GLY A 175 -7.16 -6.03 -6.96
N TYR A 176 -8.20 -5.85 -7.80
CA TYR A 176 -8.04 -5.82 -9.26
C TYR A 176 -7.26 -4.59 -9.74
N CYS A 177 -7.29 -3.47 -8.99
CA CYS A 177 -6.52 -2.28 -9.34
C CYS A 177 -5.01 -2.53 -9.26
N TYR A 178 -4.56 -3.49 -8.45
CA TYR A 178 -3.14 -3.86 -8.34
C TYR A 178 -2.66 -4.80 -9.44
N VAL A 179 -3.56 -5.46 -10.16
CA VAL A 179 -3.19 -6.42 -11.22
C VAL A 179 -2.53 -5.71 -12.40
N VAL A 180 -3.04 -4.54 -12.78
CA VAL A 180 -2.52 -3.80 -13.95
C VAL A 180 -1.08 -3.30 -13.71
N PRO A 181 -0.77 -2.62 -12.58
CA PRO A 181 0.62 -2.31 -12.22
C PRO A 181 1.51 -3.56 -12.13
N LEU A 182 1.02 -4.66 -11.54
CA LEU A 182 1.81 -5.88 -11.38
C LEU A 182 2.22 -6.49 -12.73
N ILE A 183 1.32 -6.50 -13.72
CA ILE A 183 1.61 -6.99 -15.08
C ILE A 183 2.66 -6.09 -15.75
N PHE A 184 2.53 -4.78 -15.62
CA PHE A 184 3.48 -3.83 -16.19
C PHE A 184 4.88 -3.96 -15.55
N GLU A 185 4.93 -4.13 -14.24
CA GLU A 185 6.17 -4.39 -13.50
C GLU A 185 6.81 -5.71 -13.95
N ALA A 186 6.04 -6.80 -14.05
CA ALA A 186 6.52 -8.08 -14.55
C ALA A 186 7.05 -8.00 -16.00
N TYR A 187 6.43 -7.15 -16.83
CA TYR A 187 6.93 -6.87 -18.18
C TYR A 187 8.29 -6.17 -18.16
N LEU A 188 8.46 -5.10 -17.37
CA LEU A 188 9.73 -4.40 -17.22
C LEU A 188 10.81 -5.32 -16.63
N ALA A 189 10.44 -6.19 -15.69
CA ALA A 189 11.29 -7.26 -15.17
C ALA A 189 11.90 -8.09 -16.28
N THR A 190 11.02 -8.58 -17.15
CA THR A 190 11.36 -9.57 -18.14
C THR A 190 12.32 -8.96 -19.16
N LEU A 191 12.13 -7.68 -19.50
CA LEU A 191 13.08 -6.92 -20.30
C LEU A 191 14.45 -6.80 -19.63
N MET A 192 14.50 -6.44 -18.34
CA MET A 192 15.76 -6.33 -17.60
C MET A 192 16.49 -7.67 -17.49
N VAL A 193 15.78 -8.74 -17.15
CA VAL A 193 16.35 -10.09 -17.00
C VAL A 193 16.85 -10.60 -18.35
N LYS A 194 16.05 -10.47 -19.41
CA LYS A 194 16.45 -10.86 -20.77
C LYS A 194 17.71 -10.13 -21.19
N ARG A 195 17.77 -8.81 -20.97
CA ARG A 195 18.94 -8.01 -21.32
C ARG A 195 20.15 -8.37 -20.48
N SER A 196 19.97 -8.61 -19.19
CA SER A 196 21.02 -9.07 -18.28
C SER A 196 21.61 -10.40 -18.74
N TRP A 197 20.79 -11.36 -19.19
CA TRP A 197 21.27 -12.62 -19.74
C TRP A 197 21.99 -12.48 -21.08
N GLU A 198 21.49 -11.65 -22.00
CA GLU A 198 22.18 -11.34 -23.26
C GLU A 198 23.56 -10.71 -22.98
N ASN A 199 23.62 -9.73 -22.07
CA ASN A 199 24.87 -9.07 -21.73
C ASN A 199 25.84 -10.00 -20.99
N ARG A 200 25.38 -10.90 -20.11
CA ARG A 200 26.27 -11.88 -19.46
C ARG A 200 27.04 -12.72 -20.47
N ARG A 201 26.40 -13.12 -21.57
CA ARG A 201 27.07 -13.89 -22.63
C ARG A 201 28.11 -13.08 -23.40
N LEU A 202 27.89 -11.77 -23.53
CA LEU A 202 28.83 -10.85 -24.19
C LEU A 202 29.98 -10.41 -23.27
N PHE A 203 29.77 -10.40 -21.95
CA PHE A 203 30.76 -9.93 -20.97
C PHE A 203 31.80 -10.96 -20.55
N ASP A 204 31.58 -12.25 -20.79
CA ASP A 204 32.61 -13.28 -20.56
C ASP A 204 33.90 -13.02 -21.38
N GLU A 205 33.85 -12.14 -22.39
CA GLU A 205 34.97 -11.81 -23.27
C GLU A 205 35.68 -10.48 -22.93
N LEU A 206 35.13 -9.64 -22.05
CA LEU A 206 35.64 -8.28 -21.77
C LEU A 206 35.78 -8.03 -20.27
N GLU A 207 37.00 -8.23 -19.76
CA GLU A 207 37.45 -8.17 -18.35
C GLU A 207 37.29 -6.80 -17.64
N GLY A 208 36.63 -5.81 -18.26
CA GLY A 208 36.71 -4.39 -17.87
C GLY A 208 35.44 -3.70 -17.34
N GLN A 209 34.29 -4.36 -17.14
CA GLN A 209 33.03 -3.70 -16.76
C GLN A 209 32.39 -4.17 -15.43
N SER A 210 33.19 -4.22 -14.36
CA SER A 210 32.70 -4.57 -13.01
C SER A 210 31.58 -3.65 -12.49
N LEU A 211 31.60 -2.36 -12.83
CA LEU A 211 30.63 -1.38 -12.33
C LEU A 211 29.23 -1.59 -12.93
N PHE A 212 29.15 -1.87 -14.23
CA PHE A 212 27.88 -2.18 -14.90
C PHE A 212 27.27 -3.48 -14.36
N TYR A 213 28.11 -4.49 -14.09
CA TYR A 213 27.68 -5.75 -13.51
C TYR A 213 27.06 -5.59 -12.12
N ILE A 214 27.71 -4.82 -11.23
CA ILE A 214 27.20 -4.54 -9.88
C ILE A 214 25.84 -3.82 -9.96
N LEU A 215 25.76 -2.77 -10.79
CA LEU A 215 24.53 -2.01 -10.96
C LEU A 215 23.37 -2.88 -11.47
N VAL A 216 23.62 -3.76 -12.45
CA VAL A 216 22.62 -4.70 -12.97
C VAL A 216 22.22 -5.73 -11.92
N ARG A 217 23.17 -6.29 -11.17
CA ARG A 217 22.88 -7.27 -10.12
C ARG A 217 21.94 -6.70 -9.07
N ASP A 218 22.25 -5.50 -8.57
CA ASP A 218 21.44 -4.85 -7.55
C ASP A 218 20.06 -4.50 -8.14
N SER A 219 19.99 -4.16 -9.43
CA SER A 219 18.71 -3.94 -10.14
C SER A 219 17.77 -5.12 -10.08
N VAL A 220 18.31 -6.30 -10.35
CA VAL A 220 17.52 -7.52 -10.41
C VAL A 220 17.01 -7.87 -9.01
N VAL A 221 17.82 -7.69 -7.97
CA VAL A 221 17.41 -7.95 -6.57
C VAL A 221 16.28 -7.01 -6.16
N TYR A 222 16.46 -5.69 -6.36
CA TYR A 222 15.41 -4.70 -6.06
C TYR A 222 14.10 -5.04 -6.79
N PHE A 223 14.21 -5.46 -8.06
CA PHE A 223 13.05 -5.82 -8.85
C PHE A 223 12.25 -6.99 -8.23
N PHE A 224 12.92 -8.08 -7.85
CA PHE A 224 12.24 -9.22 -7.22
C PHE A 224 11.59 -8.86 -5.88
N LEU A 225 12.23 -7.98 -5.11
CA LEU A 225 11.68 -7.48 -3.86
C LEU A 225 10.39 -6.67 -4.11
N VAL A 226 10.39 -5.73 -5.05
CA VAL A 226 9.20 -4.93 -5.39
C VAL A 226 8.08 -5.82 -5.95
N SER A 227 8.41 -6.72 -6.87
CA SER A 227 7.46 -7.65 -7.48
C SER A 227 6.81 -8.56 -6.43
N SER A 228 7.59 -9.09 -5.48
CA SER A 228 7.07 -9.92 -4.39
C SER A 228 6.21 -9.12 -3.40
N ALA A 229 6.58 -7.88 -3.09
CA ALA A 229 5.78 -7.00 -2.23
C ALA A 229 4.42 -6.66 -2.86
N LEU A 230 4.38 -6.36 -4.16
CA LEU A 230 3.13 -6.12 -4.89
C LEU A 230 2.27 -7.39 -4.98
N ALA A 231 2.88 -8.55 -5.24
CA ALA A 231 2.17 -9.83 -5.25
C ALA A 231 1.62 -10.18 -3.86
N ALA A 232 2.37 -9.93 -2.79
CA ALA A 232 1.90 -10.12 -1.41
C ALA A 232 0.74 -9.19 -1.07
N SER A 233 0.81 -7.93 -1.51
CA SER A 233 -0.27 -6.94 -1.34
C SER A 233 -1.54 -7.40 -2.05
N MET A 234 -1.42 -7.84 -3.30
CA MET A 234 -2.53 -8.44 -4.05
C MET A 234 -3.09 -9.67 -3.30
N LEU A 235 -2.24 -10.61 -2.88
CA LEU A 235 -2.66 -11.82 -2.19
C LEU A 235 -3.39 -11.52 -0.88
N ALA A 236 -2.96 -10.50 -0.14
CA ALA A 236 -3.61 -10.05 1.09
C ALA A 236 -5.07 -9.61 0.83
N PHE A 237 -5.33 -8.86 -0.25
CA PHE A 237 -6.70 -8.50 -0.65
C PHE A 237 -7.54 -9.72 -1.08
N PHE A 238 -6.93 -10.74 -1.69
CA PHE A 238 -7.65 -11.95 -2.08
C PHE A 238 -7.95 -12.91 -0.92
N ILE A 239 -7.08 -12.96 0.08
CA ILE A 239 -7.23 -13.81 1.28
C ILE A 239 -8.20 -13.18 2.29
N ALA A 240 -8.36 -11.85 2.28
CA ALA A 240 -9.34 -11.17 3.12
C ALA A 240 -10.74 -11.80 2.90
N PRO A 241 -11.34 -12.43 3.93
CA PRO A 241 -12.58 -13.17 3.76
C PRO A 241 -13.71 -12.20 3.40
N ASN A 242 -14.45 -12.53 2.34
CA ASN A 242 -15.56 -11.76 1.80
C ASN A 242 -16.76 -11.63 2.77
N SER A 243 -16.77 -12.43 3.83
CA SER A 243 -17.89 -12.63 4.75
C SER A 243 -17.49 -12.19 6.15
N MET A 244 -17.28 -10.89 6.34
CA MET A 244 -17.54 -10.30 7.65
C MET A 244 -19.01 -9.94 7.65
N ASP A 245 -19.86 -10.95 7.87
CA ASP A 245 -21.29 -10.74 8.02
C ASP A 245 -21.50 -9.64 9.05
N ARG A 246 -22.37 -8.69 8.72
CA ARG A 246 -22.67 -7.49 9.52
C ARG A 246 -22.94 -7.79 11.01
N HIS A 247 -23.27 -9.04 11.34
CA HIS A 247 -23.46 -9.58 12.70
C HIS A 247 -22.17 -9.76 13.53
N THR A 248 -21.00 -10.03 12.93
CA THR A 248 -19.77 -10.28 13.73
C THR A 248 -19.09 -9.01 14.24
N CYS A 249 -19.23 -7.87 13.54
CA CYS A 249 -18.76 -6.58 14.08
C CYS A 249 -19.66 -6.06 15.24
N GLY A 250 -20.83 -6.66 15.49
CA GLY A 250 -21.67 -6.38 16.67
C GLY A 250 -21.34 -7.20 17.93
N LEU A 251 -20.78 -8.41 17.78
CA LEU A 251 -20.53 -9.33 18.91
C LEU A 251 -19.13 -9.18 19.53
N GLY A 252 -18.18 -8.56 18.83
CA GLY A 252 -16.83 -8.29 19.35
C GLY A 252 -16.77 -7.26 20.49
N GLY A 253 -17.81 -6.44 20.66
CA GLY A 253 -17.90 -5.41 21.69
C GLY A 253 -18.34 -5.92 23.07
N SER A 254 -18.88 -7.13 23.18
CA SER A 254 -19.30 -7.72 24.47
C SER A 254 -18.25 -8.66 25.05
N GLY A 255 -17.43 -9.33 24.22
CA GLY A 255 -16.36 -10.23 24.68
C GLY A 255 -15.18 -9.52 25.37
N TRP A 256 -14.80 -8.33 24.88
CA TRP A 256 -13.80 -7.49 25.54
C TRP A 256 -14.35 -6.72 26.75
N ARG A 257 -15.69 -6.58 26.85
CA ARG A 257 -16.35 -6.03 28.05
C ARG A 257 -16.26 -6.99 29.24
N SER A 258 -16.28 -8.32 29.06
CA SER A 258 -16.10 -9.22 30.21
C SER A 258 -14.69 -9.21 30.81
N ALA A 259 -13.67 -8.75 30.09
CA ALA A 259 -12.33 -8.54 30.65
C ALA A 259 -12.14 -7.12 31.25
N SER A 260 -12.97 -6.16 30.85
CA SER A 260 -12.96 -4.78 31.37
C SER A 260 -14.07 -4.49 32.38
N HIS A 261 -15.03 -5.39 32.60
CA HIS A 261 -16.08 -5.26 33.63
C HIS A 261 -15.54 -5.37 35.07
N LEU A 262 -14.22 -5.57 35.27
CA LEU A 262 -13.61 -5.36 36.59
C LEU A 262 -13.10 -3.94 36.83
N ILE A 263 -13.09 -3.05 35.82
CA ILE A 263 -12.58 -1.68 35.95
C ILE A 263 -13.46 -0.75 35.10
N HIS A 264 -14.27 0.07 35.76
CA HIS A 264 -15.17 1.09 35.18
C HIS A 264 -16.53 0.62 34.62
N ALA A 265 -17.42 0.23 35.54
CA ALA A 265 -18.85 0.48 35.38
C ALA A 265 -19.15 1.96 35.67
N THR A 266 -19.34 2.79 34.63
CA THR A 266 -20.21 3.98 34.67
C THR A 266 -20.49 4.49 33.24
N GLY A 267 -21.74 4.37 32.81
CA GLY A 267 -22.40 5.36 31.95
C GLY A 267 -22.21 5.27 30.43
N CYS A 268 -23.15 4.59 29.75
CA CYS A 268 -23.60 4.98 28.41
C CYS A 268 -25.09 4.60 28.29
N ASN A 269 -25.97 5.51 28.73
CA ASN A 269 -27.38 5.47 28.38
C ASN A 269 -27.51 5.93 26.92
N ALA A 270 -28.14 5.10 26.09
CA ALA A 270 -28.63 5.52 24.79
C ALA A 270 -29.75 6.57 25.00
N PRO A 271 -29.87 7.58 24.13
CA PRO A 271 -31.03 8.46 24.14
C PRO A 271 -32.24 7.67 23.63
N ASP A 272 -33.25 7.55 24.47
CA ASP A 272 -34.55 7.00 24.09
C ASP A 272 -35.16 7.86 22.98
N GLU A 273 -35.57 7.16 21.93
CA GLU A 273 -36.31 7.66 20.78
C GLU A 273 -37.65 8.24 21.28
N VAL A 274 -37.75 9.56 21.30
CA VAL A 274 -38.99 10.28 21.63
C VAL A 274 -39.96 10.08 20.46
N ASP A 275 -40.86 9.13 20.65
CA ASP A 275 -42.02 8.87 19.81
C ASP A 275 -42.96 10.07 19.91
N ASN A 276 -42.88 10.99 18.94
CA ASN A 276 -43.74 12.16 18.87
C ASN A 276 -44.99 11.81 18.04
N SER A 277 -45.85 10.98 18.60
CA SER A 277 -47.26 10.90 18.24
C SER A 277 -48.00 11.99 19.01
N SER A 278 -48.31 13.09 18.33
CA SER A 278 -49.30 14.05 18.81
C SER A 278 -50.38 14.14 17.76
N ASP A 279 -51.55 13.68 18.18
CA ASP A 279 -52.87 13.96 17.62
C ASP A 279 -53.04 15.46 17.33
N ASP A 280 -53.49 15.78 16.13
CA ASP A 280 -54.57 16.74 15.81
C ASP A 280 -54.88 16.75 14.31
#